data_AF-A0A9X1C6B1-F1
#
_entry.id   AF-A0A9X1C6B1-F1
#
_cell.length_a   1.000
_cell.length_b   1.000
_cell.length_c   1.000
_cell.angle_alpha   90.00
_cell.angle_beta   90.00
_cell.angle_gamma   90.00
#
_symmetry.space_group_name_H-M   'P 1'
#
loop_
_entity.id
_entity.type
_entity.pdbx_description
1 polymer ?
#
loop_
_entity_poly.entity_id
_entity_poly.type
_entity_poly.pdbx_seq_one_letter_code
_entity_poly.pdbx_strand_id
1 'polypeptide(L)'
;MARLSKDIIKKSGGRAYEWYASDAHAFTVVGGPSTLPSETKDFSGAAWTDAWIVDPWADIACPAREYTQKLKEVMAKWHLEKLEVAEGRKRFSPLEKNWMEKLINQPKAPYSNGYAGV
;
A
#
# COMPACT_ATOMS: atom_id res chain seq x y z
N MET A 1 0.75 -9.59 3.56
CA MET A 1 -0.61 -9.34 4.10
C MET A 1 -1.60 -8.87 3.04
N ALA A 2 -1.17 -8.09 2.03
CA ALA A 2 -2.03 -7.57 0.96
C ALA A 2 -2.93 -8.61 0.26
N ARG A 3 -2.39 -9.77 -0.13
CA ARG A 3 -3.15 -10.84 -0.78
C ARG A 3 -4.35 -11.31 0.04
N LEU A 4 -4.13 -11.56 1.33
CA LEU A 4 -5.17 -12.03 2.24
C LEU A 4 -6.26 -10.97 2.45
N SER A 5 -5.86 -9.70 2.64
CA SER A 5 -6.79 -8.57 2.75
C SER A 5 -7.68 -8.45 1.52
N LYS A 6 -7.07 -8.48 0.32
CA LYS A 6 -7.79 -8.49 -0.97
C LYS A 6 -8.79 -9.65 -1.04
N ASP A 7 -8.38 -10.87 -0.71
CA ASP A 7 -9.23 -12.06 -0.81
C ASP A 7 -10.44 -11.98 0.16
N ILE A 8 -10.25 -11.45 1.37
CA ILE A 8 -11.34 -11.23 2.34
C ILE A 8 -12.36 -10.21 1.81
N ILE A 9 -11.88 -9.09 1.27
CA ILE A 9 -12.74 -8.04 0.73
C ILE A 9 -13.52 -8.55 -0.49
N LYS A 10 -12.86 -9.29 -1.39
CA LYS A 10 -13.52 -9.92 -2.55
C LYS A 10 -14.59 -10.92 -2.11
N LYS A 11 -14.30 -11.78 -1.12
CA LYS A 11 -15.29 -12.72 -0.54
C LYS A 11 -16.49 -11.99 0.08
N SER A 12 -16.30 -10.76 0.52
CA SER A 12 -17.35 -9.90 1.09
C SER A 12 -18.11 -9.09 0.02
N GLY A 13 -17.85 -9.32 -1.28
CA GLY A 13 -18.49 -8.63 -2.39
C GLY A 13 -17.85 -7.29 -2.79
N GLY A 14 -16.73 -6.91 -2.18
CA GLY A 14 -16.00 -5.69 -2.51
C GLY A 14 -15.05 -5.84 -3.70
N ARG A 15 -14.73 -4.72 -4.37
CA ARG A 15 -13.65 -4.67 -5.37
C ARG A 15 -12.33 -4.35 -4.68
N ALA A 16 -11.36 -5.26 -4.78
CA ALA A 16 -10.05 -5.07 -4.20
C ALA A 16 -8.93 -5.60 -5.10
N TYR A 17 -7.77 -4.95 -5.02
CA TYR A 17 -6.62 -5.17 -5.89
C TYR A 17 -5.34 -5.15 -5.06
N GLU A 18 -4.39 -6.02 -5.37
CA GLU A 18 -3.05 -5.97 -4.78
C GLU A 18 -2.20 -4.93 -5.51
N TRP A 19 -1.47 -4.14 -4.72
CA TRP A 19 -0.59 -3.08 -5.18
C TRP A 19 0.74 -3.14 -4.44
N TYR A 20 1.76 -2.54 -5.02
CA TYR A 20 3.10 -2.46 -4.43
C TYR A 20 3.71 -1.08 -4.53
N ALA A 21 4.55 -0.75 -3.56
CA ALA A 21 5.43 0.41 -3.54
C ALA A 21 6.87 -0.07 -3.81
N SER A 22 7.32 0.04 -5.07
CA SER A 22 8.58 -0.58 -5.52
C SER A 22 8.65 -2.08 -5.14
N ASP A 23 9.84 -2.60 -4.95
CA ASP A 23 10.15 -3.88 -4.31
C ASP A 23 10.03 -3.85 -2.77
N ALA A 24 9.65 -2.72 -2.16
CA ALA A 24 9.71 -2.53 -0.71
C ALA A 24 8.49 -3.08 0.04
N HIS A 25 7.28 -2.86 -0.49
CA HIS A 25 6.06 -3.18 0.27
C HIS A 25 4.84 -3.45 -0.62
N ALA A 26 3.93 -4.28 -0.13
CA ALA A 26 2.68 -4.62 -0.79
C ALA A 26 1.47 -4.31 0.10
N PHE A 27 0.43 -3.72 -0.48
CA PHE A 27 -0.80 -3.29 0.19
C PHE A 27 -2.03 -3.54 -0.70
N THR A 28 -3.23 -3.32 -0.15
CA THR A 28 -4.49 -3.55 -0.86
C THR A 28 -5.17 -2.23 -1.19
N VAL A 29 -5.53 -2.05 -2.45
CA VAL A 29 -6.46 -1.00 -2.89
C VAL A 29 -7.87 -1.57 -2.90
N VAL A 30 -8.84 -0.81 -2.41
CA VAL A 30 -10.27 -1.13 -2.40
C VAL A 30 -11.01 -0.07 -3.20
N GLY A 31 -11.89 -0.48 -4.11
CA GLY A 31 -12.57 0.45 -5.02
C GLY A 31 -11.63 1.00 -6.10
N GLY A 32 -11.79 2.28 -6.46
CA GLY A 32 -11.00 2.92 -7.52
C GLY A 32 -11.31 2.41 -8.94
N PRO A 33 -10.40 2.61 -9.90
CA PRO A 33 -10.56 2.18 -11.29
C PRO A 33 -10.87 0.69 -11.39
N SER A 34 -11.83 0.32 -12.24
CA SER A 34 -12.18 -1.09 -12.50
C SER A 34 -11.26 -1.75 -13.52
N THR A 35 -10.62 -0.96 -14.37
CA THR A 35 -9.60 -1.40 -15.32
C THR A 35 -8.20 -1.13 -14.77
N LEU A 36 -7.20 -1.86 -15.27
CA LEU A 36 -5.81 -1.71 -14.88
C LEU A 36 -5.35 -0.25 -15.10
N PRO A 37 -5.07 0.51 -14.03
CA PRO A 37 -4.63 1.89 -14.16
C PRO A 37 -3.10 1.96 -14.26
N SER A 38 -2.60 3.11 -14.69
CA SER A 38 -1.17 3.43 -14.61
C SER A 38 -0.70 3.55 -13.16
N GLU A 39 0.62 3.49 -12.97
CA GLU A 39 1.25 3.77 -11.68
C GLU A 39 0.91 5.18 -11.16
N THR A 40 0.95 5.34 -9.85
CA THR A 40 0.66 6.62 -9.19
C THR A 40 1.45 6.77 -7.90
N LYS A 41 1.85 7.99 -7.56
CA LYS A 41 2.61 8.26 -6.33
C LYS A 41 1.72 8.32 -5.09
N ASP A 42 0.52 8.87 -5.25
CA ASP A 42 -0.29 9.33 -4.11
C ASP A 42 -1.80 9.10 -4.25
N PHE A 43 -2.28 8.52 -5.36
CA PHE A 43 -3.72 8.28 -5.58
C PHE A 43 -4.59 9.55 -5.51
N SER A 44 -4.04 10.72 -5.88
CA SER A 44 -4.75 12.00 -5.84
C SER A 44 -5.71 12.25 -7.01
N GLY A 45 -5.58 11.50 -8.11
CA GLY A 45 -6.37 11.70 -9.32
C GLY A 45 -7.85 11.34 -9.14
N ALA A 46 -8.72 11.93 -9.97
CA ALA A 46 -10.18 11.78 -9.87
C ALA A 46 -10.68 10.32 -9.94
N ALA A 47 -9.96 9.43 -10.61
CA ALA A 47 -10.31 8.02 -10.69
C ALA A 47 -10.19 7.28 -9.33
N TRP A 48 -9.55 7.92 -8.34
CA TRP A 48 -9.28 7.39 -7.00
C TRP A 48 -10.16 7.99 -5.91
N THR A 49 -11.12 8.86 -6.24
CA THR A 49 -11.92 9.61 -5.25
C THR A 49 -12.62 8.71 -4.24
N ASP A 50 -13.13 7.56 -4.70
CA ASP A 50 -13.81 6.57 -3.86
C ASP A 50 -12.91 5.38 -3.49
N ALA A 51 -11.60 5.49 -3.72
CA ALA A 51 -10.65 4.43 -3.41
C ALA A 51 -10.16 4.51 -1.96
N TRP A 52 -9.96 3.34 -1.37
CA TRP A 52 -9.39 3.16 -0.03
C TRP A 52 -8.13 2.30 -0.11
N ILE A 53 -7.20 2.50 0.81
CA ILE A 53 -6.09 1.59 1.05
C ILE A 53 -6.33 0.83 2.35
N VAL A 54 -6.10 -0.47 2.31
CA VAL A 54 -5.99 -1.34 3.46
C VAL A 54 -4.59 -1.96 3.45
N ASP A 55 -3.81 -1.65 4.48
CA ASP A 55 -2.49 -2.20 4.73
C ASP A 55 -2.43 -2.79 6.14
N PRO A 56 -2.67 -4.11 6.27
CA PRO A 56 -2.64 -4.76 7.57
C PRO A 56 -1.25 -4.86 8.21
N TRP A 57 -0.18 -4.67 7.44
CA TRP A 57 1.18 -4.69 8.00
C TRP A 57 1.50 -3.40 8.74
N ALA A 58 1.02 -2.27 8.23
CA ALA A 58 1.16 -0.96 8.86
C ALA A 58 -0.03 -0.58 9.77
N ASP A 59 -1.05 -1.44 9.87
CA ASP A 59 -2.33 -1.15 10.55
C ASP A 59 -3.03 0.11 10.01
N ILE A 60 -3.12 0.21 8.68
CA ILE A 60 -3.74 1.36 7.98
C ILE A 60 -5.00 0.93 7.25
N ALA A 61 -6.09 1.66 7.48
CA ALA A 61 -7.27 1.71 6.62
C ALA A 61 -7.68 3.18 6.41
N CYS A 62 -7.57 3.69 5.18
CA CYS A 62 -7.82 5.12 4.91
C CYS A 62 -8.23 5.39 3.46
N PRO A 63 -8.77 6.59 3.16
CA PRO A 63 -8.89 7.07 1.78
C PRO A 63 -7.55 7.01 1.06
N ALA A 64 -7.54 6.62 -0.21
CA ALA A 64 -6.29 6.31 -0.91
C ALA A 64 -5.33 7.50 -1.01
N ARG A 65 -5.88 8.71 -1.18
CA ARG A 65 -5.12 9.98 -1.20
C ARG A 65 -4.33 10.28 0.08
N GLU A 66 -4.71 9.66 1.21
CA GLU A 66 -4.07 9.89 2.53
C GLU A 66 -3.00 8.86 2.84
N TYR A 67 -2.92 7.78 2.06
CA TYR A 67 -2.12 6.60 2.39
C TYR A 67 -0.64 6.91 2.58
N THR A 68 -0.04 7.64 1.63
CA THR A 68 1.38 7.98 1.70
C THR A 68 1.73 8.80 2.95
N GLN A 69 0.81 9.66 3.41
CA GLN A 69 1.03 10.42 4.63
C GLN A 69 0.90 9.54 5.89
N LYS A 70 -0.16 8.73 5.99
CA LYS A 70 -0.32 7.80 7.11
C LYS A 70 0.82 6.80 7.22
N LEU A 71 1.34 6.34 6.09
CA LEU A 71 2.49 5.43 6.07
C LEU A 71 3.76 6.09 6.62
N LYS A 72 4.01 7.37 6.31
CA LYS A 72 5.10 8.14 6.93
C LYS A 72 4.93 8.24 8.45
N GLU A 73 3.71 8.50 8.92
CA GLU A 73 3.39 8.60 10.34
C GLU A 73 3.65 7.27 11.07
N VAL A 74 3.28 6.13 10.47
CA VAL A 74 3.56 4.81 11.03
C VAL A 74 5.08 4.53 11.09
N MET A 75 5.84 4.82 10.04
CA MET A 75 7.30 4.64 10.06
C MET A 75 7.96 5.51 11.14
N ALA A 76 7.52 6.77 11.29
CA ALA A 76 8.01 7.66 12.33
C ALA A 76 7.66 7.15 13.74
N LYS A 77 6.43 6.67 13.94
CA LYS A 77 5.99 6.06 15.19
C LYS A 77 6.84 4.84 15.55
N TRP A 78 7.02 3.91 14.62
CA TRP A 78 7.83 2.71 14.84
C TRP A 78 9.29 3.04 15.17
N HIS A 79 9.86 4.06 14.52
CA HIS A 79 11.20 4.53 14.85
C HIS A 79 11.29 5.07 16.28
N LEU A 80 10.32 5.89 16.72
CA LEU A 80 10.26 6.39 18.10
C LEU A 80 10.10 5.25 19.12
N GLU A 81 9.33 4.22 18.77
CA GLU A 81 9.14 3.01 19.58
C GLU A 81 10.32 2.03 19.51
N LYS A 82 11.40 2.38 18.78
CA LYS A 82 12.58 1.54 18.56
C LYS A 82 12.27 0.19 17.91
N LEU A 83 11.20 0.14 17.11
CA LEU A 83 10.88 -0.99 16.26
C LEU A 83 11.73 -0.95 14.99
N GLU A 84 12.01 -2.12 14.43
CA GLU A 84 12.80 -2.28 13.21
C GLU A 84 11.97 -2.96 12.12
N VAL A 85 12.20 -2.55 10.87
CA VAL A 85 11.67 -3.25 9.70
C VAL A 85 12.50 -4.51 9.47
N ALA A 86 11.82 -5.63 9.24
CA ALA A 86 12.45 -6.92 8.99
C ALA A 86 12.26 -7.34 7.52
N GLU A 87 13.36 -7.48 6.78
CA GLU A 87 13.40 -8.02 5.43
C GLU A 87 14.27 -9.28 5.41
N GLY A 88 13.64 -10.44 5.56
CA GLY A 88 14.34 -11.72 5.76
C GLY A 88 15.18 -11.67 7.05
N ARG A 89 16.51 -11.75 6.91
CA ARG A 89 17.46 -11.64 8.05
C ARG A 89 17.91 -10.21 8.33
N LYS A 90 17.64 -9.27 7.41
CA LYS A 90 18.03 -7.87 7.58
C LYS A 90 17.04 -7.19 8.52
N ARG A 91 17.58 -6.39 9.43
CA ARG A 91 16.84 -5.48 10.30
C ARG A 91 17.39 -4.08 10.09
N PHE A 92 16.51 -3.10 9.96
CA PHE A 92 16.91 -1.72 9.75
C PHE A 92 15.87 -0.75 10.28
N SER A 93 16.27 0.50 10.47
CA SER A 93 15.40 1.58 10.92
C SER A 93 14.23 1.79 9.94
N PRO A 94 13.00 1.97 10.42
CA PRO A 94 11.87 2.38 9.56
C PRO A 94 12.09 3.71 8.83
N LEU A 95 13.05 4.53 9.27
CA LEU A 95 13.45 5.79 8.65
C LEU A 95 14.74 5.70 7.83
N GLU A 96 15.21 4.49 7.50
CA GLU A 96 16.33 4.31 6.58
C GLU A 96 16.00 4.98 5.24
N LYS A 97 16.99 5.67 4.65
CA LYS A 97 16.76 6.57 3.52
C LYS A 97 16.31 5.84 2.26
N ASN A 98 16.98 4.74 1.90
CA ASN A 98 16.65 3.97 0.70
C ASN A 98 15.28 3.29 0.83
N TRP A 99 14.97 2.80 2.02
CA TRP A 99 13.66 2.28 2.37
C TRP A 99 12.56 3.33 2.19
N MET A 100 12.71 4.51 2.81
CA MET A 100 11.73 5.58 2.72
C MET A 100 11.55 6.09 1.28
N GLU A 101 12.64 6.18 0.51
CA GLU A 101 12.58 6.56 -0.91
C GLU A 101 11.71 5.58 -1.71
N LYS A 102 11.95 4.27 -1.57
CA LYS A 102 11.17 3.23 -2.25
C LYS A 102 9.72 3.18 -1.79
N LEU A 103 9.48 3.30 -0.49
CA LEU A 103 8.17 3.14 0.12
C LEU A 103 7.23 4.33 -0.19
N ILE A 104 7.79 5.54 -0.17
CA ILE A 104 7.02 6.78 -0.18
C ILE A 104 7.08 7.49 -1.53
N ASN A 105 8.27 7.69 -2.07
CA ASN A 105 8.51 8.66 -3.14
C ASN A 105 8.40 8.03 -4.55
N GLN A 106 8.68 6.74 -4.66
CA GLN A 106 8.52 6.00 -5.90
C GLN A 106 7.05 5.77 -6.25
N PRO A 107 6.71 5.70 -7.55
CA PRO A 107 5.38 5.32 -7.99
C PRO A 107 4.96 3.96 -7.43
N LYS A 108 3.69 3.86 -7.06
CA LYS A 108 3.02 2.64 -6.64
C LYS A 108 2.31 2.05 -7.85
N ALA A 109 2.37 0.75 -7.99
CA ALA A 109 1.86 0.06 -9.17
C ALA A 109 0.96 -1.13 -8.79
N PRO A 110 -0.02 -1.45 -9.64
CA PRO A 110 -0.84 -2.64 -9.47
C PRO A 110 -0.04 -3.90 -9.80
N TYR A 111 -0.31 -5.01 -9.11
CA TYR A 111 0.11 -6.31 -9.64
C TYR A 111 -0.73 -6.65 -10.87
N SER A 112 -0.10 -7.16 -11.93
CA SER A 112 -0.75 -7.48 -13.20
C SER A 112 -1.89 -8.51 -13.07
N ASN A 113 -1.78 -9.42 -12.12
CA ASN A 113 -2.80 -10.42 -11.78
C ASN A 113 -3.96 -9.86 -10.94
N GLY A 114 -3.87 -8.63 -10.44
CA GLY A 114 -4.87 -8.03 -9.55
C GLY A 114 -6.16 -7.64 -10.27
N TYR A 115 -6.05 -7.23 -11.54
CA TYR A 115 -7.12 -6.65 -12.36
C TYR A 115 -7.67 -7.59 -13.44
N ALA A 116 -7.10 -8.80 -13.59
CA ALA A 116 -7.62 -9.81 -14.50
C ALA A 116 -8.84 -10.50 -13.88
N GLY A 117 -10.03 -10.25 -14.44
CA GLY A 117 -11.28 -10.93 -14.07
C GLY A 117 -12.44 -9.96 -13.85
N VAL A 118 -13.17 -9.66 -14.93
CA VAL A 118 -14.64 -9.74 -14.91
C VAL A 118 -14.99 -11.18 -15.24
#